data_AF-A0A9W9Y7E9-F1
#
_entry.id   AF-A0A9W9Y7E9-F1
#
_cell.length_a   1.000
_cell.length_b   1.000
_cell.length_c   1.000
_cell.angle_alpha   90.00
_cell.angle_beta   90.00
_cell.angle_gamma   90.00
#
_symmetry.space_group_name_H-M   'P 1'
#
loop_
_entity.id
_entity.type
_entity.pdbx_description
1 polymer ?
#
loop_
_entity_poly.entity_id
_entity_poly.type
_entity_poly.pdbx_seq_one_letter_code
_entity_poly.pdbx_strand_id
1 'polypeptide(L)'
;MSEIVEYFEKKARFQDENEAELIREKLEGLVTNILTQVKKRDKRFQSTLVESGSVYEGVKVRQPDEFDFMIRINSLTNKPSLHSCDKGDGYVKLVLDEHEWEEFKDEEGFFNPNLLSRYFKELVMESLSDAEVPEGLVIQRASPDLFDKSWWPTYSGILGNSGGQENPSGVIYSETHGPATTLDICWQGGDSYRNLIVNVDLTLTLDYPISKLPVQLAKFPQQIDVILQKCGFHVVPAGFDSWRISFSMAEKEVLSSSPDGFKACYRVLKVVRDDISERLGWNASLVPSYMFKTVLLSQLFTTPGHTWQKDFCSQRVIHILDLVLQGVTQEKIQSFFIPGHSLLSVADHENKLRQCAVEDMLNQIKGLEMVLTPEDVMERKQQVKVLQLIDLLEYMISCILNGNNPTAVWNMMFVNIGNVPGGRSYSDSESRTNFWNQLTDLNSTKLNEDTYWYLIEIWSMMEDFFKQLLTTLQGELNLLAQKFKIFIGEKRTKFELEHTGQSQPQVQHVTIPQFASGWFIEDIVDNYMREVNSNFVKCTQSTSPWLQSVWVLSRCC
;
A
#
# COMPACT_ATOMS: atom_id res chain seq x y z
N MET A 1 -7.64 31.87 16.61
CA MET A 1 -6.62 31.23 15.75
C MET A 1 -5.43 30.70 16.54
N SER A 2 -4.71 31.51 17.36
CA SER A 2 -3.63 31.01 18.22
C SER A 2 -4.09 29.86 19.14
N GLU A 3 -5.23 30.03 19.80
CA GLU A 3 -5.82 29.01 20.69
C GLU A 3 -6.18 27.69 19.98
N ILE A 4 -6.60 27.74 18.72
CA ILE A 4 -6.94 26.55 17.92
C ILE A 4 -5.68 25.73 17.66
N VAL A 5 -4.59 26.39 17.27
CA VAL A 5 -3.31 25.72 17.01
C VAL A 5 -2.69 25.18 18.29
N GLU A 6 -2.78 25.92 19.40
CA GLU A 6 -2.35 25.42 20.70
C GLU A 6 -3.16 24.20 21.16
N TYR A 7 -4.47 24.17 20.89
CA TYR A 7 -5.32 23.01 21.15
C TYR A 7 -4.84 21.78 20.38
N PHE A 8 -4.59 21.91 19.07
CA PHE A 8 -4.10 20.80 18.25
C PHE A 8 -2.67 20.37 18.61
N GLU A 9 -1.79 21.32 18.97
CA GLU A 9 -0.43 21.01 19.39
C GLU A 9 -0.43 20.21 20.70
N LYS A 10 -1.28 20.59 21.66
CA LYS A 10 -1.46 19.84 22.91
C LYS A 10 -2.03 18.44 22.64
N LYS A 11 -3.02 18.33 21.74
CA LYS A 11 -3.60 17.04 21.32
C LYS A 11 -2.59 16.14 20.59
N ALA A 12 -1.55 16.73 20.00
CA ALA A 12 -0.51 15.98 19.30
C ALA A 12 0.45 15.25 20.22
N ARG A 13 0.64 15.71 21.46
CA ARG A 13 1.62 15.13 22.39
C ARG A 13 1.18 13.76 22.89
N PHE A 14 2.15 12.93 23.25
CA PHE A 14 1.86 11.69 23.95
C PHE A 14 1.27 12.01 25.31
N GLN A 15 0.28 11.22 25.72
CA GLN A 15 -0.25 11.27 27.07
C GLN A 15 0.81 10.91 28.11
N ASP A 16 1.68 9.94 27.78
CA ASP A 16 2.79 9.49 28.62
C ASP A 16 4.07 9.32 27.80
N GLU A 17 4.92 10.36 27.79
CA GLU A 17 6.19 10.35 27.04
C GLU A 17 7.17 9.28 27.56
N ASN A 18 7.15 8.94 28.86
CA ASN A 18 8.06 7.95 29.43
C ASN A 18 7.65 6.53 29.03
N GLU A 19 6.35 6.23 29.06
CA GLU A 19 5.85 4.92 28.62
C GLU A 19 6.02 4.75 27.10
N ALA A 20 5.80 5.82 26.32
CA ALA A 20 6.07 5.80 24.87
C ALA A 20 7.55 5.50 24.55
N GLU A 21 8.47 6.08 25.30
CA GLU A 21 9.91 5.82 25.17
C GLU A 21 10.26 4.37 25.55
N LEU A 22 9.66 3.83 26.62
CA LEU A 22 9.83 2.44 27.00
C LEU A 22 9.32 1.48 25.91
N ILE A 23 8.16 1.77 25.31
CA ILE A 23 7.62 1.00 24.18
C ILE A 23 8.62 1.01 23.02
N ARG A 24 9.17 2.18 22.66
CA ARG A 24 10.19 2.32 21.60
C ARG A 24 11.40 1.41 21.85
N GLU A 25 12.01 1.51 23.03
CA GLU A 25 13.21 0.72 23.39
C GLU A 25 12.94 -0.79 23.35
N LYS A 26 11.76 -1.22 23.81
CA LYS A 26 11.36 -2.63 23.78
C LYS A 26 11.14 -3.13 22.36
N LEU A 27 10.54 -2.32 21.48
CA LEU A 27 10.33 -2.66 20.08
C LEU A 27 11.66 -2.75 19.31
N GLU A 28 12.61 -1.85 19.56
CA GLU A 28 13.97 -1.96 19.01
C GLU A 28 14.67 -3.25 19.42
N GLY A 29 14.55 -3.63 20.69
CA GLY A 29 15.05 -4.90 21.21
C GLY A 29 14.40 -6.10 20.50
N LEU A 30 13.07 -6.09 20.35
CA LEU A 30 12.34 -7.13 19.64
C LEU A 30 12.80 -7.26 18.17
N VAL A 31 12.85 -6.15 17.45
CA VAL A 31 13.28 -6.15 16.03
C VAL A 31 14.73 -6.64 15.91
N THR A 32 15.62 -6.22 16.80
CA THR A 32 17.01 -6.71 16.83
C THR A 32 17.08 -8.21 17.06
N ASN A 33 16.25 -8.75 17.95
CA ASN A 33 16.16 -10.18 18.21
C ASN A 33 15.66 -10.95 16.98
N ILE A 34 14.64 -10.42 16.29
CA ILE A 34 14.12 -10.99 15.03
C ILE A 34 15.22 -11.01 13.96
N LEU A 35 15.89 -9.87 13.70
CA LEU A 35 16.93 -9.78 12.68
C LEU A 35 18.14 -10.69 12.98
N THR A 36 18.42 -10.93 14.27
CA THR A 36 19.45 -11.89 14.69
C THR A 36 19.09 -13.33 14.29
N GLN A 37 17.81 -13.72 14.41
CA GLN A 37 17.35 -15.03 13.97
C GLN A 37 17.25 -15.13 12.44
N VAL A 38 16.84 -14.05 11.76
CA VAL A 38 16.85 -13.96 10.28
C VAL A 38 18.26 -14.23 9.76
N LYS A 39 19.29 -13.58 10.32
CA LYS A 39 20.70 -13.81 9.96
C LYS A 39 21.15 -15.25 10.16
N LYS A 40 20.64 -15.97 11.17
CA LYS A 40 21.00 -17.38 11.40
C LYS A 40 20.40 -18.30 10.34
N ARG A 41 19.19 -17.98 9.87
CA ARG A 41 18.50 -18.72 8.80
C ARG A 41 19.13 -18.46 7.44
N ASP A 42 19.35 -17.19 7.10
CA ASP A 42 20.08 -16.81 5.90
C ASP A 42 21.08 -15.67 6.20
N LYS A 43 22.37 -15.98 6.06
CA LYS A 43 23.46 -15.03 6.31
C LYS A 43 23.47 -13.85 5.35
N ARG A 44 22.89 -14.00 4.15
CA ARG A 44 22.79 -12.93 3.15
C ARG A 44 21.96 -11.75 3.66
N PHE A 45 20.99 -12.02 4.53
CA PHE A 45 20.11 -11.04 5.17
C PHE A 45 20.68 -10.46 6.47
N GLN A 46 21.98 -10.60 6.72
CA GLN A 46 22.64 -9.81 7.75
C GLN A 46 22.41 -8.32 7.48
N SER A 47 21.71 -7.68 8.41
CA SER A 47 21.20 -6.34 8.26
C SER A 47 21.60 -5.42 9.41
N THR A 48 21.44 -4.12 9.18
CA THR A 48 21.53 -3.08 10.21
C THR A 48 20.14 -2.47 10.37
N LEU A 49 19.68 -2.38 11.62
CA LEU A 49 18.47 -1.67 11.96
C LEU A 49 18.71 -0.16 11.83
N VAL A 50 17.85 0.51 11.07
CA VAL A 50 17.89 1.96 10.88
C VAL A 50 16.57 2.53 11.40
N GLU A 51 16.70 3.33 12.45
CA GLU A 51 15.62 4.09 13.09
C GLU A 51 15.10 5.19 12.15
N SER A 52 13.85 5.08 11.69
CA SER A 52 13.28 5.97 10.68
C SER A 52 11.82 6.34 10.99
N GLY A 53 11.27 7.32 10.30
CA GLY A 53 9.86 7.67 10.46
C GLY A 53 9.57 8.55 11.66
N SER A 54 8.28 8.79 11.89
CA SER A 54 7.86 10.00 12.61
C SER A 54 8.20 10.00 14.11
N VAL A 55 8.36 8.84 14.74
CA VAL A 55 8.80 8.72 16.14
C VAL A 55 10.21 9.28 16.29
N TYR A 56 11.17 8.77 15.52
CA TYR A 56 12.58 9.15 15.57
C TYR A 56 12.84 10.56 15.01
N GLU A 57 11.89 11.11 14.27
CA GLU A 57 11.90 12.49 13.79
C GLU A 57 11.33 13.50 14.81
N GLY A 58 10.76 13.03 15.92
CA GLY A 58 10.15 13.88 16.96
C GLY A 58 8.80 14.50 16.56
N VAL A 59 8.10 13.85 15.63
CA VAL A 59 6.86 14.34 15.00
C VAL A 59 5.76 13.27 14.92
N LYS A 60 5.89 12.17 15.67
CA LYS A 60 4.77 11.26 15.95
C LYS A 60 3.74 12.01 16.79
N VAL A 61 2.46 11.66 16.60
CA VAL A 61 1.34 12.35 17.23
C VAL A 61 0.41 11.34 17.90
N ARG A 62 -0.31 11.80 18.93
CA ARG A 62 -1.33 11.06 19.69
C ARG A 62 -0.77 9.87 20.49
N GLN A 63 -0.53 8.73 19.84
CA GLN A 63 -0.14 7.48 20.51
C GLN A 63 1.13 6.88 19.87
N PRO A 64 1.92 6.10 20.61
CA PRO A 64 3.03 5.32 20.07
C PRO A 64 2.50 4.04 19.41
N ASP A 65 1.62 4.17 18.43
CA ASP A 65 0.87 3.08 17.77
C ASP A 65 1.49 2.62 16.44
N GLU A 66 2.61 3.22 16.03
CA GLU A 66 3.25 2.96 14.74
C GLU A 66 4.75 3.27 14.81
N PHE A 67 5.58 2.32 14.35
CA PHE A 67 7.02 2.44 14.29
C PHE A 67 7.55 1.96 12.94
N ASP A 68 8.28 2.84 12.25
CA ASP A 68 8.92 2.53 10.97
C ASP A 68 10.40 2.17 11.15
N PHE A 69 10.77 0.95 10.79
CA PHE A 69 12.17 0.51 10.78
C PHE A 69 12.63 0.22 9.37
N MET A 70 13.77 0.81 9.01
CA MET A 70 14.48 0.48 7.80
C MET A 70 15.48 -0.62 8.07
N ILE A 71 15.44 -1.67 7.26
CA ILE A 71 16.28 -2.87 7.38
C ILE A 71 17.32 -2.82 6.27
N ARG A 72 18.50 -2.30 6.59
CA ARG A 72 19.58 -2.14 5.61
C ARG A 72 20.29 -3.47 5.40
N ILE A 73 20.22 -4.04 4.21
CA ILE A 73 20.95 -5.27 3.88
C ILE A 73 22.43 -4.94 3.67
N ASN A 74 23.29 -5.42 4.57
CA ASN A 74 24.68 -4.99 4.62
C ASN A 74 25.48 -5.43 3.38
N SER A 75 25.22 -6.65 2.90
CA SER A 75 25.87 -7.26 1.74
C SER A 75 25.52 -6.58 0.42
N LEU A 76 24.40 -5.86 0.33
CA LEU A 76 23.91 -5.21 -0.89
C LEU A 76 24.16 -3.70 -0.94
N THR A 77 24.77 -3.13 0.10
CA THR A 77 25.07 -1.70 0.16
C THR A 77 25.96 -1.28 -1.02
N ASN A 78 25.52 -0.28 -1.78
CA ASN A 78 26.23 0.29 -2.93
C ASN A 78 26.59 -0.71 -4.06
N LYS A 79 25.94 -1.89 -4.11
CA LYS A 79 26.25 -2.96 -5.07
C LYS A 79 25.41 -2.92 -6.35
N PRO A 80 24.07 -3.01 -6.32
CA PRO A 80 23.29 -3.02 -7.57
C PRO A 80 23.51 -1.75 -8.40
N SER A 81 23.52 -1.89 -9.72
CA SER A 81 23.51 -0.73 -10.63
C SER A 81 22.09 -0.20 -10.80
N LEU A 82 21.97 1.12 -10.89
CA LEU A 82 20.71 1.84 -11.00
C LEU A 82 20.39 2.07 -12.47
N HIS A 83 19.17 1.70 -12.89
CA HIS A 83 18.64 1.89 -14.23
C HIS A 83 17.35 2.72 -14.19
N SER A 84 17.07 3.42 -15.29
CA SER A 84 15.84 4.20 -15.45
C SER A 84 14.60 3.31 -15.32
N CYS A 85 13.52 3.89 -14.79
CA CYS A 85 12.23 3.25 -14.67
C CYS A 85 11.17 4.08 -15.38
N ASP A 86 10.24 3.42 -16.07
CA ASP A 86 9.16 4.10 -16.80
C ASP A 86 8.15 4.81 -15.86
N LYS A 87 8.24 4.56 -14.55
CA LYS A 87 7.47 5.26 -13.51
C LYS A 87 8.01 6.67 -13.20
N GLY A 88 9.12 7.08 -13.82
CA GLY A 88 9.71 8.42 -13.72
C GLY A 88 10.81 8.55 -12.65
N ASP A 89 11.34 9.77 -12.50
CA ASP A 89 12.57 10.10 -11.76
C ASP A 89 12.59 9.72 -10.26
N GLY A 90 11.44 9.41 -9.67
CA GLY A 90 11.35 8.92 -8.30
C GLY A 90 11.64 7.42 -8.14
N TYR A 91 11.76 6.68 -9.26
CA TYR A 91 11.84 5.24 -9.30
C TYR A 91 13.00 4.74 -10.16
N VAL A 92 13.53 3.57 -9.80
CA VAL A 92 14.64 2.92 -10.49
C VAL A 92 14.40 1.42 -10.61
N LYS A 93 14.99 0.83 -11.65
CA LYS A 93 15.23 -0.61 -11.77
C LYS A 93 16.64 -0.91 -11.29
N LEU A 94 16.85 -2.08 -10.70
CA LEU A 94 18.17 -2.48 -10.22
C LEU A 94 18.68 -3.67 -11.03
N VAL A 95 19.98 -3.69 -11.33
CA VAL A 95 20.67 -4.87 -11.86
C VAL A 95 21.74 -5.27 -10.86
N LEU A 96 21.77 -6.55 -10.51
CA LEU A 96 22.72 -7.11 -9.56
C LEU A 96 23.41 -8.32 -10.20
N ASP A 97 24.71 -8.18 -10.45
CA ASP A 97 25.54 -9.25 -11.02
C ASP A 97 26.26 -10.03 -9.89
N GLU A 98 25.46 -10.69 -9.05
CA GLU A 98 25.94 -11.51 -7.94
C GLU A 98 25.20 -12.85 -7.96
N HIS A 99 25.91 -13.95 -8.25
CA HIS A 99 25.32 -15.28 -8.39
C HIS A 99 24.55 -15.75 -7.16
N GLU A 100 24.92 -15.27 -5.97
CA GLU A 100 24.24 -15.61 -4.72
C GLU A 100 22.86 -14.95 -4.58
N TRP A 101 22.42 -14.09 -5.51
CA TRP A 101 21.13 -13.40 -5.48
C TRP A 101 20.30 -13.63 -6.76
N GLU A 102 20.69 -14.61 -7.58
CA GLU A 102 20.11 -14.86 -8.91
C GLU A 102 18.60 -15.14 -8.84
N GLU A 103 18.12 -15.79 -7.78
CA GLU A 103 16.71 -16.15 -7.61
C GLU A 103 15.78 -14.94 -7.43
N PHE A 104 16.33 -13.77 -7.15
CA PHE A 104 15.59 -12.52 -7.00
C PHE A 104 15.57 -11.69 -8.28
N LYS A 105 16.06 -12.22 -9.41
CA LYS A 105 15.91 -11.57 -10.71
C LYS A 105 14.56 -11.92 -11.32
N ASP A 106 13.92 -10.95 -11.96
CA ASP A 106 12.73 -11.18 -12.77
C ASP A 106 13.10 -11.71 -14.18
N GLU A 107 12.07 -11.99 -14.98
CA GLU A 107 12.22 -12.52 -16.35
C GLU A 107 12.98 -11.57 -17.29
N GLU A 108 13.04 -10.27 -16.94
CA GLU A 108 13.79 -9.25 -17.68
C GLU A 108 15.24 -9.11 -17.17
N GLY A 109 15.62 -9.85 -16.13
CA GLY A 109 16.94 -9.85 -15.51
C GLY A 109 17.16 -8.73 -14.49
N PHE A 110 16.13 -8.00 -14.09
CA PHE A 110 16.22 -6.97 -13.05
C PHE A 110 16.07 -7.57 -11.65
N PHE A 111 16.82 -7.03 -10.70
CA PHE A 111 16.73 -7.40 -9.28
C PHE A 111 15.40 -6.92 -8.69
N ASN A 112 14.50 -7.88 -8.48
CA ASN A 112 13.09 -7.65 -8.23
C ASN A 112 12.80 -7.38 -6.74
N PRO A 113 12.22 -6.21 -6.39
CA PRO A 113 11.95 -5.85 -5.01
C PRO A 113 10.89 -6.72 -4.35
N ASN A 114 9.90 -7.20 -5.11
CA ASN A 114 8.82 -8.02 -4.58
C ASN A 114 9.30 -9.43 -4.24
N LEU A 115 10.13 -10.06 -5.09
CA LEU A 115 10.74 -11.36 -4.79
C LEU A 115 11.58 -11.29 -3.50
N LEU A 116 12.43 -10.26 -3.39
CA LEU A 116 13.24 -10.06 -2.19
C LEU A 116 12.39 -9.81 -0.94
N SER A 117 11.37 -8.97 -1.04
CA SER A 117 10.51 -8.62 0.11
C SER A 117 9.69 -9.82 0.58
N ARG A 118 9.21 -10.68 -0.34
CA ARG A 118 8.49 -11.92 0.01
C ARG A 118 9.39 -12.88 0.77
N TYR A 119 10.59 -13.14 0.24
CA TYR A 119 11.54 -14.02 0.91
C TYR A 119 11.99 -13.47 2.26
N PHE A 120 12.21 -12.16 2.38
CA PHE A 120 12.50 -11.54 3.67
C PHE A 120 11.34 -11.69 4.66
N LYS A 121 10.10 -11.52 4.20
CA LYS A 121 8.89 -11.75 5.01
C LYS A 121 8.85 -13.20 5.52
N GLU A 122 9.12 -14.18 4.67
CA GLU A 122 9.21 -15.59 5.06
C GLU A 122 10.27 -15.80 6.17
N LEU A 123 11.48 -15.27 5.98
CA LEU A 123 12.53 -15.34 6.99
C LEU A 123 12.15 -14.69 8.32
N VAL A 124 11.48 -13.54 8.28
CA VAL A 124 10.97 -12.87 9.48
C VAL A 124 9.95 -13.75 10.18
N MET A 125 8.98 -14.32 9.45
CA MET A 125 7.93 -15.17 10.00
C MET A 125 8.47 -16.40 10.69
N GLU A 126 9.39 -17.11 10.04
CA GLU A 126 10.05 -18.27 10.63
C GLU A 126 10.86 -17.87 11.86
N SER A 127 11.42 -16.65 11.88
CA SER A 127 12.22 -16.14 12.99
C SER A 127 11.39 -15.74 14.22
N LEU A 128 10.11 -15.44 14.07
CA LEU A 128 9.24 -15.01 15.18
C LEU A 128 9.05 -16.09 16.26
N SER A 129 9.17 -17.39 15.91
CA SER A 129 9.06 -18.47 16.90
C SER A 129 10.27 -18.54 17.84
N ASP A 130 11.43 -18.09 17.36
CA ASP A 130 12.71 -18.25 18.05
C ASP A 130 13.26 -16.93 18.60
N ALA A 131 12.64 -15.81 18.23
CA ALA A 131 13.01 -14.50 18.72
C ALA A 131 12.59 -14.36 20.18
N GLU A 132 13.52 -13.92 21.03
CA GLU A 132 13.19 -13.53 22.39
C GLU A 132 12.30 -12.27 22.33
N VAL A 133 11.13 -12.36 22.95
CA VAL A 133 10.17 -11.26 23.02
C VAL A 133 10.38 -10.50 24.34
N PRO A 134 10.74 -9.21 24.30
CA PRO A 134 10.90 -8.41 25.52
C PRO A 134 9.62 -8.38 26.36
N GLU A 135 9.79 -8.36 27.68
CA GLU A 135 8.66 -8.26 28.62
C GLU A 135 7.75 -7.07 28.30
N GLY A 136 6.44 -7.31 28.35
CA GLY A 136 5.40 -6.33 28.04
C GLY A 136 4.96 -6.34 26.57
N LEU A 137 5.70 -6.99 25.66
CA LEU A 137 5.27 -7.13 24.26
C LEU A 137 4.63 -8.50 24.01
N VAL A 138 3.55 -8.52 23.23
CA VAL A 138 2.90 -9.74 22.77
C VAL A 138 2.68 -9.63 21.26
N ILE A 139 3.34 -10.51 20.50
CA ILE A 139 3.12 -10.60 19.06
C ILE A 139 1.72 -11.19 18.83
N GLN A 140 0.84 -10.47 18.12
CA GLN A 140 -0.51 -10.96 17.89
C GLN A 140 -0.50 -12.14 16.92
N ARG A 141 -1.16 -13.22 17.35
CA ARG A 141 -1.28 -14.47 16.63
C ARG A 141 -2.72 -14.73 16.17
N ALA A 142 -2.92 -14.95 14.87
CA ALA A 142 -4.18 -15.36 14.27
C ALA A 142 -4.68 -16.64 14.94
N SER A 143 -5.98 -16.67 15.22
CA SER A 143 -6.62 -17.88 15.75
C SER A 143 -6.49 -19.02 14.73
N PRO A 144 -6.11 -20.25 15.15
CA PRO A 144 -6.16 -21.46 14.33
C PRO A 144 -7.47 -21.62 13.54
N ASP A 145 -8.60 -21.15 14.07
CA ASP A 145 -9.92 -21.23 13.43
C ASP A 145 -10.05 -20.38 12.14
N LEU A 146 -9.17 -19.38 11.93
CA LEU A 146 -9.07 -18.59 10.70
C LEU A 146 -8.26 -19.32 9.61
N PHE A 147 -7.38 -20.24 9.99
CA PHE A 147 -6.52 -21.00 9.07
C PHE A 147 -7.30 -22.08 8.32
N ASP A 148 -8.26 -22.71 9.00
CA ASP A 148 -9.07 -23.82 8.47
C ASP A 148 -10.23 -23.35 7.55
N LYS A 149 -10.52 -22.04 7.55
CA LYS A 149 -11.68 -21.45 6.84
C LYS A 149 -11.32 -20.40 5.78
N SER A 150 -10.04 -20.05 5.62
CA SER A 150 -9.54 -19.00 4.71
C SER A 150 -8.57 -19.58 3.68
N TRP A 151 -8.32 -18.83 2.59
CA TRP A 151 -7.33 -19.11 1.54
C TRP A 151 -5.88 -19.28 2.03
N TRP A 152 -5.61 -19.21 3.33
CA TRP A 152 -4.27 -19.29 3.92
C TRP A 152 -3.44 -20.50 3.45
N PRO A 153 -3.98 -21.72 3.33
CA PRO A 153 -3.23 -22.85 2.80
C PRO A 153 -2.78 -22.63 1.34
N THR A 154 -3.66 -22.07 0.51
CA THR A 154 -3.38 -21.74 -0.90
C THR A 154 -2.40 -20.58 -1.03
N TYR A 155 -2.56 -19.52 -0.23
CA TYR A 155 -1.63 -18.40 -0.17
C TYR A 155 -0.25 -18.84 0.36
N SER A 156 -0.19 -19.71 1.37
CA SER A 156 1.07 -20.21 1.91
C SER A 156 1.89 -20.99 0.87
N GLY A 157 1.22 -21.75 -0.02
CA GLY A 157 1.90 -22.45 -1.12
C GLY A 157 2.37 -21.52 -2.25
N ILE A 158 1.77 -20.34 -2.42
CA ILE A 158 2.14 -19.31 -3.41
C ILE A 158 3.17 -18.32 -2.82
N LEU A 159 3.21 -18.20 -1.49
CA LEU A 159 4.15 -17.39 -0.71
C LEU A 159 5.34 -18.25 -0.22
N GLY A 160 5.85 -19.15 -1.07
CA GLY A 160 7.16 -19.77 -0.86
C GLY A 160 7.21 -21.01 0.05
N ASN A 161 6.10 -21.56 0.53
CA ASN A 161 6.15 -22.78 1.36
C ASN A 161 6.34 -24.04 0.49
N SER A 162 7.53 -24.21 -0.10
CA SER A 162 7.95 -25.41 -0.83
C SER A 162 8.31 -26.60 0.08
N GLY A 163 8.27 -26.43 1.40
CA GLY A 163 8.38 -27.52 2.37
C GLY A 163 7.00 -27.84 2.95
N GLY A 164 6.48 -29.05 2.73
CA GLY A 164 5.19 -29.51 3.23
C GLY A 164 5.09 -29.68 4.76
N GLN A 165 5.59 -28.73 5.55
CA GLN A 165 5.34 -28.62 6.98
C GLN A 165 4.50 -27.37 7.26
N GLU A 166 3.38 -27.60 7.93
CA GLU A 166 2.45 -26.56 8.40
C GLU A 166 3.19 -25.52 9.24
N ASN A 167 2.94 -24.24 8.94
CA ASN A 167 3.59 -23.12 9.57
C ASN A 167 3.05 -22.94 11.01
N PRO A 168 3.82 -23.19 12.08
CA PRO A 168 3.30 -23.31 13.45
C PRO A 168 3.10 -21.95 14.15
N SER A 169 3.44 -20.83 13.51
CA SER A 169 3.57 -19.54 14.20
C SER A 169 2.25 -18.81 14.40
N GLY A 170 1.25 -19.05 13.55
CA GLY A 170 -0.10 -18.53 13.70
C GLY A 170 -0.19 -17.01 13.88
N VAL A 171 0.60 -16.16 13.21
CA VAL A 171 0.66 -14.68 13.42
C VAL A 171 -0.46 -13.90 12.67
N ILE A 172 -1.10 -12.86 13.25
CA ILE A 172 -2.06 -11.96 12.52
C ILE A 172 -1.25 -10.99 11.67
N TYR A 173 -1.64 -10.80 10.42
CA TYR A 173 -1.00 -9.88 9.50
C TYR A 173 -2.03 -9.05 8.74
N SER A 174 -1.75 -7.76 8.57
CA SER A 174 -2.41 -6.95 7.55
C SER A 174 -1.52 -6.89 6.31
N GLU A 175 -1.99 -7.44 5.19
CA GLU A 175 -1.37 -7.14 3.89
C GLU A 175 -1.68 -5.70 3.54
N THR A 176 -0.81 -4.78 3.97
CA THR A 176 -0.77 -3.46 3.37
C THR A 176 0.25 -3.51 2.25
N HIS A 177 -0.18 -3.21 1.02
CA HIS A 177 0.65 -3.12 -0.20
C HIS A 177 1.74 -2.02 -0.15
N GLY A 178 2.26 -1.71 1.02
CA GLY A 178 3.46 -0.93 1.23
C GLY A 178 4.71 -1.82 1.12
N PRO A 179 5.91 -1.20 1.12
CA PRO A 179 7.17 -1.93 1.01
C PRO A 179 7.61 -2.64 2.29
N ALA A 180 6.79 -2.55 3.33
CA ALA A 180 7.11 -3.00 4.67
C ALA A 180 6.53 -4.38 4.97
N THR A 181 7.28 -5.14 5.75
CA THR A 181 6.79 -6.28 6.51
C THR A 181 6.26 -5.74 7.85
N THR A 182 4.94 -5.50 7.95
CA THR A 182 4.25 -4.94 9.15
C THR A 182 3.88 -5.99 10.21
N LEU A 183 4.35 -5.84 11.45
CA LEU A 183 3.97 -6.70 12.58
C LEU A 183 2.97 -6.00 13.50
N ASP A 184 1.93 -6.72 13.94
CA ASP A 184 0.98 -6.23 14.96
C ASP A 184 1.43 -6.69 16.36
N ILE A 185 1.90 -5.73 17.17
CA ILE A 185 2.42 -5.98 18.52
C ILE A 185 1.50 -5.36 19.56
N CYS A 186 1.02 -6.16 20.51
CA CYS A 186 0.22 -5.67 21.61
C CYS A 186 1.12 -5.33 22.81
N TRP A 187 1.06 -4.08 23.27
CA TRP A 187 1.70 -3.65 24.51
C TRP A 187 0.82 -4.03 25.72
N GLN A 188 1.32 -4.93 26.55
CA GLN A 188 0.69 -5.42 27.78
C GLN A 188 1.31 -4.82 29.05
N GLY A 189 2.43 -4.11 28.91
CA GLY A 189 3.04 -3.36 30.01
C GLY A 189 2.31 -2.05 30.30
N GLY A 190 2.81 -1.34 31.32
CA GLY A 190 2.37 0.01 31.66
C GLY A 190 0.90 0.15 32.07
N ASP A 191 0.49 1.40 32.30
CA ASP A 191 -0.88 1.76 32.65
C ASP A 191 -1.50 2.67 31.57
N SER A 192 -0.72 3.57 30.99
CA SER A 192 -1.21 4.61 30.07
C SER A 192 -1.56 4.06 28.68
N TYR A 193 -0.80 3.09 28.18
CA TYR A 193 -0.99 2.49 26.86
C TYR A 193 -1.32 1.00 26.91
N ARG A 194 -1.78 0.49 28.05
CA ARG A 194 -2.06 -0.94 28.20
C ARG A 194 -3.07 -1.44 27.16
N ASN A 195 -2.73 -2.55 26.51
CA ASN A 195 -3.41 -3.17 25.36
C ASN A 195 -3.34 -2.38 24.05
N LEU A 196 -2.46 -1.38 23.94
CA LEU A 196 -2.23 -0.67 22.68
C LEU A 196 -1.74 -1.65 21.62
N ILE A 197 -2.35 -1.60 20.44
CA ILE A 197 -1.85 -2.30 19.25
C ILE A 197 -0.89 -1.36 18.55
N VAL A 198 0.33 -1.83 18.36
CA VAL A 198 1.43 -1.10 17.76
C VAL A 198 1.81 -1.79 16.46
N ASN A 199 1.74 -1.04 15.37
CA ASN A 199 2.13 -1.49 14.06
C ASN A 199 3.63 -1.25 13.87
N VAL A 200 4.38 -2.30 13.51
CA VAL A 200 5.83 -2.23 13.34
C VAL A 200 6.20 -2.56 11.91
N ASP A 201 6.57 -1.54 11.14
CA ASP A 201 6.88 -1.65 9.72
C ASP A 201 8.35 -1.93 9.48
N LEU A 202 8.68 -3.11 8.94
CA LEU A 202 10.05 -3.48 8.58
C LEU A 202 10.27 -3.32 7.06
N THR A 203 10.85 -2.20 6.64
CA THR A 203 11.08 -1.89 5.22
C THR A 203 12.52 -2.21 4.81
N LEU A 204 12.71 -3.12 3.84
CA LEU A 204 14.04 -3.38 3.29
C LEU A 204 14.63 -2.15 2.60
N THR A 205 15.93 -1.93 2.77
CA THR A 205 16.60 -0.80 2.12
C THR A 205 18.01 -1.12 1.64
N LEU A 206 18.41 -0.48 0.54
CA LEU A 206 19.73 -0.56 -0.06
C LEU A 206 20.31 0.85 -0.18
N ASP A 207 21.46 1.08 0.46
CA ASP A 207 22.07 2.40 0.58
C ASP A 207 23.08 2.68 -0.53
N TYR A 208 23.16 3.94 -0.95
CA TYR A 208 24.06 4.43 -1.99
C TYR A 208 24.67 5.79 -1.62
N PRO A 209 25.92 6.06 -2.02
CA PRO A 209 26.47 7.41 -1.95
C PRO A 209 25.74 8.33 -2.94
N ILE A 210 25.61 9.60 -2.58
CA ILE A 210 24.87 10.59 -3.40
C ILE A 210 25.44 10.74 -4.82
N SER A 211 26.73 10.46 -5.03
CA SER A 211 27.39 10.50 -6.34
C SER A 211 26.84 9.48 -7.35
N LYS A 212 26.10 8.47 -6.90
CA LYS A 212 25.48 7.45 -7.76
C LYS A 212 24.02 7.75 -8.12
N LEU A 213 23.47 8.87 -7.65
CA LEU A 213 22.07 9.21 -7.91
C LEU A 213 21.84 9.38 -9.42
N PRO A 214 20.86 8.68 -10.03
CA PRO A 214 20.67 8.68 -11.48
C PRO A 214 19.86 9.86 -11.99
N VAL A 215 19.50 10.80 -11.11
CA VAL A 215 18.60 11.92 -11.40
C VAL A 215 19.17 13.24 -10.88
N GLN A 216 18.70 14.34 -11.45
CA GLN A 216 19.12 15.68 -11.03
C GLN A 216 18.50 16.06 -9.69
N LEU A 217 19.33 16.44 -8.73
CA LEU A 217 18.90 17.02 -7.46
C LEU A 217 18.40 18.46 -7.63
N ALA A 218 17.51 18.89 -6.74
CA ALA A 218 17.20 20.31 -6.62
C ALA A 218 18.44 21.10 -6.15
N LYS A 219 18.39 22.43 -6.31
CA LYS A 219 19.45 23.31 -5.84
C LYS A 219 19.23 23.61 -4.36
N PHE A 220 20.18 23.24 -3.51
CA PHE A 220 20.09 23.43 -2.07
C PHE A 220 21.15 24.39 -1.52
N PRO A 221 20.93 24.95 -0.31
CA PRO A 221 21.99 25.58 0.46
C PRO A 221 23.10 24.58 0.84
N GLN A 222 24.32 25.07 1.05
CA GLN A 222 25.50 24.24 1.39
C GLN A 222 25.28 23.31 2.58
N GLN A 223 24.45 23.71 3.56
CA GLN A 223 24.11 22.88 4.71
C GLN A 223 23.45 21.55 4.32
N ILE A 224 22.55 21.57 3.33
CA ILE A 224 21.86 20.36 2.86
C ILE A 224 22.80 19.50 2.02
N ASP A 225 23.68 20.11 1.23
CA ASP A 225 24.69 19.37 0.48
C ASP A 225 25.57 18.56 1.44
N VAL A 226 26.00 19.14 2.57
CA VAL A 226 26.77 18.41 3.59
C VAL A 226 25.99 17.23 4.16
N ILE A 227 24.69 17.39 4.44
CA ILE A 227 23.82 16.31 4.92
C ILE A 227 23.70 15.21 3.85
N LEU A 228 23.48 15.57 2.59
CA LEU A 228 23.37 14.62 1.48
C LEU A 228 24.68 13.87 1.22
N GLN A 229 25.84 14.52 1.35
CA GLN A 229 27.13 13.84 1.26
C GLN A 229 27.37 12.87 2.42
N LYS A 230 26.89 13.21 3.62
CA LYS A 230 26.98 12.35 4.81
C LYS A 230 26.04 11.15 4.72
N CYS A 231 24.78 11.38 4.34
CA CYS A 231 23.71 10.38 4.39
C CYS A 231 23.56 9.57 3.11
N GLY A 232 23.97 10.11 1.96
CA GLY A 232 23.68 9.52 0.66
C GLY A 232 22.17 9.50 0.36
N PHE A 233 21.74 8.47 -0.35
CA PHE A 233 20.33 8.13 -0.53
C PHE A 233 20.17 6.61 -0.41
N HIS A 234 18.94 6.15 -0.35
CA HIS A 234 18.64 4.73 -0.37
C HIS A 234 17.47 4.45 -1.29
N VAL A 235 17.31 3.18 -1.63
CA VAL A 235 16.14 2.71 -2.35
C VAL A 235 15.36 1.73 -1.48
N VAL A 236 14.04 1.79 -1.59
CA VAL A 236 13.11 0.88 -0.92
C VAL A 236 12.23 0.19 -1.96
N PRO A 237 11.72 -1.02 -1.70
CA PRO A 237 10.70 -1.63 -2.55
C PRO A 237 9.57 -0.64 -2.85
N ALA A 238 9.00 -0.69 -4.05
CA ALA A 238 7.84 0.14 -4.39
C ALA A 238 7.01 -0.52 -5.48
N GLY A 239 5.99 -1.27 -5.05
CA GLY A 239 5.20 -2.11 -5.95
C GLY A 239 5.95 -3.37 -6.38
N PHE A 240 5.51 -3.96 -7.50
CA PHE A 240 5.93 -5.30 -7.90
C PHE A 240 7.36 -5.37 -8.46
N ASP A 241 7.81 -4.33 -9.15
CA ASP A 241 8.93 -4.43 -10.08
C ASP A 241 9.89 -3.23 -10.04
N SER A 242 9.65 -2.27 -9.14
CA SER A 242 10.42 -1.03 -9.08
C SER A 242 10.84 -0.68 -7.67
N TRP A 243 11.96 0.03 -7.57
CA TRP A 243 12.49 0.56 -6.33
C TRP A 243 12.27 2.07 -6.29
N ARG A 244 11.81 2.61 -5.17
CA ARG A 244 11.64 4.05 -4.97
C ARG A 244 12.88 4.65 -4.34
N ILE A 245 13.38 5.75 -4.90
CA ILE A 245 14.45 6.55 -4.31
C ILE A 245 13.90 7.25 -3.08
N SER A 246 14.64 7.20 -1.97
CA SER A 246 14.23 7.78 -0.70
C SER A 246 15.40 8.46 0.01
N PHE A 247 15.08 9.57 0.67
CA PHE A 247 16.01 10.45 1.39
C PHE A 247 15.70 10.52 2.89
N SER A 248 14.96 9.54 3.44
CA SER A 248 14.51 9.55 4.84
C SER A 248 15.64 9.78 5.86
N MET A 249 16.87 9.36 5.58
CA MET A 249 18.03 9.63 6.44
C MET A 249 18.46 11.09 6.41
N ALA A 250 18.50 11.71 5.22
CA ALA A 250 18.76 13.14 5.10
C ALA A 250 17.61 13.95 5.71
N GLU A 251 16.37 13.53 5.52
CA GLU A 251 15.20 14.15 6.15
C GLU A 251 15.28 14.09 7.67
N LYS A 252 15.64 12.93 8.26
CA LYS A 252 15.83 12.77 9.71
C LYS A 252 16.87 13.76 10.23
N GLU A 253 18.00 13.93 9.55
CA GLU A 253 19.05 14.88 9.93
C GLU A 253 18.60 16.34 9.80
N VAL A 254 17.82 16.67 8.78
CA VAL A 254 17.22 18.01 8.64
C VAL A 254 16.20 18.27 9.74
N LEU A 255 15.35 17.28 10.07
CA LEU A 255 14.36 17.41 11.12
C LEU A 255 15.01 17.49 12.50
N SER A 256 16.08 16.75 12.78
CA SER A 256 16.76 16.77 14.08
C SER A 256 17.28 18.17 14.43
N SER A 257 17.80 18.90 13.43
CA SER A 257 18.33 20.27 13.56
C SER A 257 17.30 21.39 13.32
N SER A 258 16.05 21.05 12.96
CA SER A 258 14.98 22.02 12.71
C SER A 258 14.45 22.69 14.00
N PRO A 259 13.98 23.97 13.93
CA PRO A 259 13.36 24.66 15.07
C PRO A 259 12.14 23.93 15.65
N ASP A 260 11.90 24.07 16.95
CA ASP A 260 10.77 23.40 17.61
C ASP A 260 9.41 23.82 17.05
N GLY A 261 9.24 25.09 16.67
CA GLY A 261 8.00 25.55 16.06
C GLY A 261 7.75 24.97 14.66
N PHE A 262 8.81 24.58 13.92
CA PHE A 262 8.66 23.81 12.69
C PHE A 262 8.06 22.43 12.97
N LYS A 263 8.61 21.71 13.97
CA LYS A 263 8.10 20.39 14.39
C LYS A 263 6.67 20.50 14.93
N ALA A 264 6.37 21.56 15.68
CA ALA A 264 5.02 21.86 16.16
C ALA A 264 4.03 22.08 15.02
N CYS A 265 4.39 22.87 14.00
CA CYS A 265 3.56 23.05 12.79
C CYS A 265 3.29 21.70 12.13
N TYR A 266 4.30 20.83 11.99
CA TYR A 266 4.13 19.53 11.36
C TYR A 266 3.18 18.62 12.15
N ARG A 267 3.36 18.54 13.48
CA ARG A 267 2.46 17.79 14.35
C ARG A 267 1.02 18.31 14.28
N VAL A 268 0.81 19.62 14.29
CA VAL A 268 -0.53 20.23 14.16
C VAL A 268 -1.19 19.83 12.84
N LEU A 269 -0.48 19.91 11.71
CA LEU A 269 -1.00 19.51 10.40
C LEU A 269 -1.44 18.04 10.39
N LYS A 270 -0.67 17.14 11.01
CA LYS A 270 -1.02 15.72 11.13
C LYS A 270 -2.28 15.51 11.96
N VAL A 271 -2.38 16.13 13.14
CA VAL A 271 -3.55 15.98 14.01
C VAL A 271 -4.82 16.56 13.38
N VAL A 272 -4.72 17.73 12.74
CA VAL A 272 -5.86 18.35 12.04
C VAL A 272 -6.35 17.43 10.92
N ARG A 273 -5.44 16.84 10.15
CA ARG A 273 -5.79 15.85 9.13
C ARG A 273 -6.50 14.66 9.77
N ASP A 274 -5.94 14.08 10.83
CA ASP A 274 -6.49 12.89 11.47
C ASP A 274 -7.88 13.17 12.07
N ASP A 275 -8.08 14.33 12.69
CA ASP A 275 -9.38 14.78 13.22
C ASP A 275 -10.43 14.90 12.10
N ILE A 276 -10.06 15.47 10.96
CA ILE A 276 -10.98 15.62 9.83
C ILE A 276 -11.25 14.29 9.16
N SER A 277 -10.22 13.47 8.96
CA SER A 277 -10.38 12.12 8.42
C SER A 277 -11.33 11.29 9.28
N GLU A 278 -11.20 11.35 10.60
CA GLU A 278 -12.10 10.65 11.53
C GLU A 278 -13.54 11.17 11.45
N ARG A 279 -13.74 12.50 11.45
CA ARG A 279 -15.08 13.11 11.39
C ARG A 279 -15.81 12.86 10.08
N LEU A 280 -15.09 12.88 8.97
CA LEU A 280 -15.63 12.70 7.62
C LEU A 280 -15.58 11.24 7.15
N GLY A 281 -15.00 10.34 7.95
CA GLY A 281 -14.80 8.94 7.58
C GLY A 281 -13.81 8.75 6.42
N TRP A 282 -12.90 9.68 6.15
CA TRP A 282 -11.81 9.47 5.19
C TRP A 282 -10.72 8.57 5.74
N ASN A 283 -10.01 7.89 4.85
CA ASN A 283 -8.73 7.29 5.22
C ASN A 283 -7.68 8.40 5.35
N ALA A 284 -6.92 8.43 6.46
CA ALA A 284 -5.83 9.38 6.65
C ALA A 284 -4.75 9.28 5.55
N SER A 285 -4.67 8.16 4.82
CA SER A 285 -3.82 7.99 3.64
C SER A 285 -4.24 8.86 2.45
N LEU A 286 -5.47 9.39 2.43
CA LEU A 286 -5.93 10.30 1.38
C LEU A 286 -5.03 11.53 1.28
N VAL A 287 -4.65 12.09 2.43
CA VAL A 287 -3.66 13.18 2.54
C VAL A 287 -2.43 12.65 3.31
N PRO A 288 -1.45 12.05 2.62
CA PRO A 288 -0.28 11.50 3.28
C PRO A 288 0.49 12.56 4.07
N SER A 289 1.01 12.19 5.24
CA SER A 289 1.83 13.07 6.08
C SER A 289 3.09 13.57 5.35
N TYR A 290 3.57 12.81 4.37
CA TYR A 290 4.72 13.15 3.54
C TYR A 290 4.45 14.34 2.60
N MET A 291 3.18 14.61 2.25
CA MET A 291 2.78 15.79 1.49
C MET A 291 3.07 17.06 2.29
N PHE A 292 2.67 17.09 3.56
CA PHE A 292 3.01 18.19 4.47
C PHE A 292 4.50 18.31 4.68
N LYS A 293 5.21 17.19 4.87
CA LYS A 293 6.67 17.16 5.06
C LYS A 293 7.39 17.84 3.90
N THR A 294 7.02 17.50 2.67
CA THR A 294 7.63 18.04 1.45
C THR A 294 7.46 19.55 1.33
N VAL A 295 6.24 20.05 1.57
CA VAL A 295 5.96 21.50 1.53
C VAL A 295 6.67 22.21 2.69
N LEU A 296 6.65 21.65 3.90
CA LEU A 296 7.33 22.18 5.06
C LEU A 296 8.84 22.29 4.86
N LEU A 297 9.50 21.23 4.37
CA LEU A 297 10.93 21.25 4.06
C LEU A 297 11.28 22.36 3.07
N SER A 298 10.46 22.53 2.04
CA SER A 298 10.61 23.64 1.09
C SER A 298 10.53 25.01 1.78
N GLN A 299 9.58 25.18 2.71
CA GLN A 299 9.41 26.43 3.47
C GLN A 299 10.52 26.68 4.50
N LEU A 300 11.11 25.64 5.09
CA LEU A 300 12.17 25.75 6.09
C LEU A 300 13.38 26.53 5.55
N PHE A 301 13.75 26.32 4.29
CA PHE A 301 14.93 26.94 3.67
C PHE A 301 14.64 28.23 2.89
N THR A 302 13.37 28.60 2.75
CA THR A 302 12.94 29.80 2.03
C THR A 302 12.35 30.87 2.94
N THR A 303 12.02 30.52 4.19
CA THR A 303 11.41 31.43 5.17
C THR A 303 12.43 31.86 6.24
N PRO A 304 12.48 33.14 6.65
CA PRO A 304 13.34 33.59 7.74
C PRO A 304 13.14 32.82 9.06
N GLY A 305 14.22 32.46 9.75
CA GLY A 305 14.16 31.59 10.95
C GLY A 305 13.25 32.07 12.08
N HIS A 306 13.09 33.39 12.28
CA HIS A 306 12.24 33.95 13.34
C HIS A 306 10.74 33.63 13.15
N THR A 307 10.29 33.30 11.93
CA THR A 307 8.89 32.95 11.66
C THR A 307 8.49 31.57 12.16
N TRP A 308 9.46 30.77 12.63
CA TRP A 308 9.21 29.47 13.26
C TRP A 308 9.05 29.58 14.77
N GLN A 309 8.95 30.80 15.32
CA GLN A 309 8.61 31.02 16.72
C GLN A 309 7.11 30.78 16.97
N LYS A 310 6.76 30.49 18.24
CA LYS A 310 5.40 30.10 18.65
C LYS A 310 4.33 31.11 18.19
N ASP A 311 4.62 32.41 18.26
CA ASP A 311 3.70 33.49 17.92
C ASP A 311 3.26 33.49 16.45
N PHE A 312 4.06 32.88 15.56
CA PHE A 312 3.78 32.80 14.12
C PHE A 312 3.24 31.42 13.70
N CYS A 313 3.13 30.45 14.61
CA CYS A 313 2.76 29.07 14.32
C CYS A 313 1.43 28.98 13.55
N SER A 314 0.40 29.73 13.98
CA SER A 314 -0.90 29.72 13.28
C SER A 314 -0.83 30.23 11.84
N GLN A 315 -0.07 31.29 11.61
CA GLN A 315 0.11 31.84 10.28
C GLN A 315 0.91 30.87 9.39
N ARG A 316 1.89 30.15 9.97
CA ARG A 316 2.64 29.11 9.27
C ARG A 316 1.75 27.93 8.90
N VAL A 317 0.96 27.39 9.82
CA VAL A 317 0.04 26.27 9.53
C VAL A 317 -0.94 26.64 8.41
N ILE A 318 -1.57 27.82 8.48
CA ILE A 318 -2.47 28.32 7.42
C ILE A 318 -1.74 28.41 6.08
N HIS A 319 -0.56 29.03 6.07
CA HIS A 319 0.21 29.21 4.85
C HIS A 319 0.64 27.87 4.22
N ILE A 320 1.02 26.89 5.03
CA ILE A 320 1.36 25.55 4.54
C ILE A 320 0.13 24.86 3.94
N LEU A 321 -1.04 24.95 4.59
CA LEU A 321 -2.28 24.41 4.03
C LEU A 321 -2.68 25.11 2.73
N ASP A 322 -2.51 26.43 2.62
CA ASP A 322 -2.74 27.16 1.37
C ASP A 322 -1.80 26.69 0.24
N LEU A 323 -0.52 26.42 0.54
CA LEU A 323 0.44 25.89 -0.44
C LEU A 323 0.11 24.46 -0.86
N VAL A 324 -0.29 23.61 0.09
CA VAL A 324 -0.73 22.25 -0.19
C VAL A 324 -1.99 22.28 -1.05
N LEU A 325 -2.97 23.13 -0.71
CA LEU A 325 -4.21 23.29 -1.47
C LEU A 325 -3.91 23.73 -2.90
N GLN A 326 -3.06 24.74 -3.10
CA GLN A 326 -2.61 25.17 -4.43
C GLN A 326 -1.95 24.03 -5.20
N GLY A 327 -1.08 23.26 -4.55
CA GLY A 327 -0.42 22.10 -5.15
C GLY A 327 -1.40 21.00 -5.55
N VAL A 328 -2.40 20.70 -4.72
CA VAL A 328 -3.45 19.72 -5.05
C VAL A 328 -4.34 20.22 -6.19
N THR A 329 -4.76 21.49 -6.18
CA THR A 329 -5.56 22.09 -7.27
C THR A 329 -4.82 22.11 -8.60
N GLN A 330 -3.49 22.28 -8.56
CA GLN A 330 -2.63 22.21 -9.75
C GLN A 330 -2.17 20.79 -10.08
N GLU A 331 -2.60 19.78 -9.31
CA GLU A 331 -2.19 18.37 -9.41
C GLU A 331 -0.68 18.18 -9.40
N LYS A 332 0.03 19.06 -8.69
CA LYS A 332 1.49 19.11 -8.68
C LYS A 332 2.02 19.54 -7.31
N ILE A 333 2.57 18.57 -6.59
CA ILE A 333 3.40 18.82 -5.41
C ILE A 333 4.76 18.19 -5.69
N GLN A 334 5.75 19.03 -5.94
CA GLN A 334 7.09 18.59 -6.33
C GLN A 334 7.85 18.04 -5.12
N SER A 335 8.57 16.94 -5.32
CA SER A 335 9.50 16.40 -4.31
C SER A 335 10.55 17.44 -3.95
N PHE A 336 10.85 17.53 -2.65
CA PHE A 336 11.87 18.44 -2.15
C PHE A 336 13.26 18.12 -2.73
N PHE A 337 13.58 16.82 -2.87
CA PHE A 337 14.90 16.38 -3.33
C PHE A 337 15.02 16.25 -4.85
N ILE A 338 13.97 15.75 -5.52
CA ILE A 338 13.97 15.39 -6.95
C ILE A 338 12.95 16.25 -7.68
N PRO A 339 13.37 17.34 -8.35
CA PRO A 339 12.46 18.22 -9.08
C PRO A 339 11.64 17.52 -10.16
N GLY A 340 12.18 16.48 -10.80
CA GLY A 340 11.46 15.69 -11.81
C GLY A 340 10.33 14.82 -11.25
N HIS A 341 10.23 14.68 -9.93
CA HIS A 341 9.25 13.81 -9.28
C HIS A 341 8.14 14.61 -8.60
N SER A 342 6.89 14.36 -8.99
CA SER A 342 5.69 14.87 -8.31
C SER A 342 5.12 13.81 -7.37
N LEU A 343 4.71 14.23 -6.17
CA LEU A 343 3.99 13.39 -5.20
C LEU A 343 2.55 13.12 -5.64
N LEU A 344 2.01 13.95 -6.53
CA LEU A 344 0.68 13.79 -7.11
C LEU A 344 0.81 13.32 -8.55
N SER A 345 -0.04 12.37 -8.92
CA SER A 345 -0.24 11.98 -10.30
C SER A 345 -1.32 12.86 -10.93
N VAL A 346 -1.05 13.34 -12.15
CA VAL A 346 -2.02 14.08 -12.97
C VAL A 346 -3.19 13.15 -13.28
N ALA A 347 -4.41 13.67 -13.17
CA ALA A 347 -5.66 12.92 -13.34
C ALA A 347 -5.90 11.78 -12.32
N ASP A 348 -5.21 11.76 -11.17
CA ASP A 348 -5.65 10.92 -10.06
C ASP A 348 -6.99 11.45 -9.53
N HIS A 349 -8.04 10.64 -9.69
CA HIS A 349 -9.40 10.98 -9.28
C HIS A 349 -9.49 11.34 -7.78
N GLU A 350 -8.57 10.83 -6.95
CA GLU A 350 -8.50 11.21 -5.53
C GLU A 350 -8.05 12.66 -5.28
N ASN A 351 -7.44 13.34 -6.26
CA ASN A 351 -7.00 14.73 -6.09
C ASN A 351 -8.15 15.66 -5.72
N LYS A 352 -9.36 15.42 -6.24
CA LYS A 352 -10.56 16.18 -5.85
C LYS A 352 -10.93 15.94 -4.39
N LEU A 353 -10.85 14.70 -3.91
CA LEU A 353 -11.09 14.37 -2.50
C LEU A 353 -10.03 15.01 -1.60
N ARG A 354 -8.76 14.99 -2.02
CA ARG A 354 -7.65 15.66 -1.34
C ARG A 354 -7.87 17.16 -1.24
N GLN A 355 -8.35 17.79 -2.31
CA GLN A 355 -8.62 19.22 -2.33
C GLN A 355 -9.62 19.58 -1.23
N CYS A 356 -10.76 18.88 -1.21
CA CYS A 356 -11.79 19.15 -0.22
C CYS A 356 -11.33 18.85 1.20
N ALA A 357 -10.44 17.86 1.37
CA ALA A 357 -9.82 17.59 2.64
C ALA A 357 -8.98 18.74 3.16
N VAL A 358 -8.12 19.27 2.30
CA VAL A 358 -7.25 20.39 2.67
C VAL A 358 -8.06 21.67 2.87
N GLU A 359 -9.15 21.88 2.12
CA GLU A 359 -10.09 23.00 2.34
C GLU A 359 -10.73 22.94 3.74
N ASP A 360 -11.23 21.79 4.16
CA ASP A 360 -11.80 21.64 5.51
C ASP A 360 -10.75 21.74 6.61
N MET A 361 -9.52 21.26 6.37
CA MET A 361 -8.39 21.49 7.27
C MET A 361 -8.11 22.99 7.45
N LEU A 362 -8.15 23.74 6.36
CA LEU A 362 -7.93 25.18 6.36
C LEU A 362 -9.07 25.91 7.08
N ASN A 363 -10.32 25.52 6.84
CA ASN A 363 -11.49 26.06 7.53
C ASN A 363 -11.39 25.82 9.04
N GLN A 364 -11.06 24.60 9.45
CA GLN A 364 -10.94 24.24 10.86
C GLN A 364 -9.86 25.07 11.58
N ILE A 365 -8.68 25.25 10.97
CA ILE A 365 -7.61 26.08 11.54
C ILE A 365 -7.99 27.57 11.59
N LYS A 366 -8.76 28.06 10.61
CA LYS A 366 -9.30 29.43 10.59
C LYS A 366 -10.45 29.64 11.57
N GLY A 367 -10.98 28.58 12.17
CA GLY A 367 -12.14 28.63 13.07
C GLY A 367 -13.47 28.80 12.32
N LEU A 368 -13.51 28.37 11.07
CA LEU A 368 -14.70 28.35 10.22
C LEU A 368 -15.37 26.97 10.29
N GLU A 369 -16.66 26.92 9.95
CA GLU A 369 -17.38 25.65 9.82
C GLU A 369 -16.83 24.82 8.66
N MET A 370 -16.86 23.50 8.81
CA MET A 370 -16.55 22.58 7.73
C MET A 370 -17.64 22.66 6.66
N VAL A 371 -17.24 22.51 5.40
CA VAL A 371 -18.15 22.57 4.27
C VAL A 371 -18.77 21.20 4.01
N LEU A 372 -18.02 20.12 4.22
CA LEU A 372 -18.49 18.77 3.89
C LEU A 372 -19.21 18.09 5.04
N THR A 373 -20.26 17.36 4.67
CA THR A 373 -20.92 16.36 5.49
C THR A 373 -20.36 14.95 5.19
N PRO A 374 -20.51 13.99 6.12
CA PRO A 374 -20.20 12.59 5.84
C PRO A 374 -20.92 12.02 4.60
N GLU A 375 -22.16 12.47 4.36
CA GLU A 375 -22.95 12.09 3.18
C GLU A 375 -22.32 12.58 1.88
N ASP A 376 -21.90 13.85 1.81
CA ASP A 376 -21.20 14.40 0.63
C ASP A 376 -19.92 13.63 0.34
N VAL A 377 -19.23 13.19 1.40
CA VAL A 377 -18.00 12.42 1.30
C VAL A 377 -18.24 11.03 0.74
N MET A 378 -19.29 10.33 1.20
CA MET A 378 -19.64 9.02 0.68
C MET A 378 -19.96 9.09 -0.81
N GLU A 379 -20.75 10.08 -1.23
CA GLU A 379 -21.09 10.27 -2.65
C GLU A 379 -19.84 10.54 -3.50
N ARG A 380 -18.95 11.44 -3.06
CA ARG A 380 -17.72 11.73 -3.83
C ARG A 380 -16.76 10.57 -3.89
N LYS A 381 -16.64 9.79 -2.81
CA LYS A 381 -15.85 8.55 -2.83
C LYS A 381 -16.40 7.57 -3.86
N GLN A 382 -17.72 7.40 -3.90
CA GLN A 382 -18.39 6.55 -4.89
C GLN A 382 -18.12 7.02 -6.32
N GLN A 383 -18.19 8.33 -6.59
CA GLN A 383 -17.86 8.89 -7.90
C GLN A 383 -16.40 8.64 -8.31
N VAL A 384 -15.44 8.90 -7.41
CA VAL A 384 -14.00 8.65 -7.66
C VAL A 384 -13.74 7.18 -7.95
N LYS A 385 -14.39 6.31 -7.18
CA LYS A 385 -14.37 4.87 -7.38
C LYS A 385 -14.84 4.48 -8.79
N VAL A 386 -16.01 4.95 -9.21
CA VAL A 386 -16.53 4.65 -10.56
C VAL A 386 -15.54 5.08 -11.65
N LEU A 387 -14.91 6.25 -11.50
CA LEU A 387 -13.90 6.73 -12.46
C LEU A 387 -12.65 5.84 -12.50
N GLN A 388 -12.15 5.41 -11.35
CA GLN A 388 -11.02 4.47 -11.26
C GLN A 388 -11.32 3.12 -11.93
N LEU A 389 -12.56 2.63 -11.79
CA LEU A 389 -13.00 1.42 -12.46
C LEU A 389 -13.06 1.59 -13.98
N ILE A 390 -13.57 2.73 -14.46
CA ILE A 390 -13.61 3.06 -15.89
C ILE A 390 -12.19 3.05 -16.48
N ASP A 391 -11.23 3.72 -15.83
CA ASP A 391 -9.84 3.75 -16.30
C ASP A 391 -9.23 2.34 -16.40
N LEU A 392 -9.52 1.48 -15.42
CA LEU A 392 -9.06 0.09 -15.39
C LEU A 392 -9.65 -0.72 -16.55
N LEU A 393 -10.95 -0.56 -16.81
CA LEU A 393 -11.64 -1.23 -17.91
C LEU A 393 -11.12 -0.76 -19.27
N GLU A 394 -10.97 0.56 -19.46
CA GLU A 394 -10.39 1.14 -20.68
C GLU A 394 -8.99 0.62 -20.94
N TYR A 395 -8.16 0.53 -19.89
CA TYR A 395 -6.82 -0.05 -19.99
C TYR A 395 -6.86 -1.52 -20.42
N MET A 396 -7.69 -2.35 -19.77
CA MET A 396 -7.81 -3.76 -20.11
C MET A 396 -8.27 -3.97 -21.56
N ILE A 397 -9.27 -3.21 -21.99
CA ILE A 397 -9.77 -3.22 -23.37
C ILE A 397 -8.66 -2.83 -24.34
N SER A 398 -7.91 -1.77 -24.03
CA SER A 398 -6.76 -1.33 -24.84
C SER A 398 -5.67 -2.40 -24.95
N CYS A 399 -5.32 -3.10 -23.86
CA CYS A 399 -4.36 -4.21 -23.91
C CYS A 399 -4.82 -5.33 -24.84
N ILE A 400 -6.08 -5.74 -24.73
CA ILE A 400 -6.68 -6.80 -25.55
C ILE A 400 -6.68 -6.39 -27.03
N LEU A 401 -7.12 -5.16 -27.34
CA LEU A 401 -7.20 -4.67 -28.72
C LEU A 401 -5.83 -4.52 -29.38
N ASN A 402 -4.80 -4.16 -28.60
CA ASN A 402 -3.44 -3.96 -29.10
C ASN A 402 -2.58 -5.23 -29.06
N GLY A 403 -3.12 -6.37 -28.61
CA GLY A 403 -2.36 -7.62 -28.47
C GLY A 403 -1.29 -7.57 -27.39
N ASN A 404 -1.33 -6.58 -26.49
CA ASN A 404 -0.41 -6.44 -25.38
C ASN A 404 -0.81 -7.42 -24.28
N ASN A 405 0.18 -8.08 -23.67
CA ASN A 405 -0.05 -9.06 -22.63
C ASN A 405 -0.69 -8.39 -21.38
N PRO A 406 -1.96 -8.68 -21.02
CA PRO A 406 -2.61 -8.08 -19.86
C PRO A 406 -2.12 -8.70 -18.53
N THR A 407 -1.14 -9.62 -18.57
CA THR A 407 -0.59 -10.34 -17.40
C THR A 407 -0.16 -9.39 -16.30
N ALA A 408 0.39 -8.21 -16.58
CA ALA A 408 0.76 -7.26 -15.52
C ALA A 408 -0.45 -6.77 -14.70
N VAL A 409 -1.57 -6.48 -15.36
CA VAL A 409 -2.81 -6.04 -14.68
C VAL A 409 -3.51 -7.19 -13.99
N TRP A 410 -3.52 -8.38 -14.60
CA TRP A 410 -4.07 -9.57 -13.96
C TRP A 410 -3.22 -10.02 -12.78
N ASN A 411 -1.90 -10.01 -12.87
CA ASN A 411 -1.00 -10.25 -11.73
C ASN A 411 -1.36 -9.32 -10.56
N MET A 412 -1.69 -8.07 -10.87
CA MET A 412 -2.11 -7.11 -9.87
C MET A 412 -3.52 -7.39 -9.32
N MET A 413 -4.46 -7.93 -10.10
CA MET A 413 -5.77 -8.37 -9.61
C MET A 413 -5.72 -9.69 -8.82
N PHE A 414 -4.95 -10.69 -9.28
CA PHE A 414 -4.88 -12.04 -8.71
C PHE A 414 -4.10 -12.06 -7.38
N VAL A 415 -3.02 -11.28 -7.26
CA VAL A 415 -2.35 -11.04 -5.97
C VAL A 415 -3.29 -10.33 -4.99
N ASN A 416 -4.30 -9.62 -5.50
CA ASN A 416 -5.33 -8.93 -4.74
C ASN A 416 -6.64 -9.73 -4.55
N ILE A 417 -6.66 -11.04 -4.77
CA ILE A 417 -7.91 -11.84 -4.69
C ILE A 417 -8.64 -11.71 -3.34
N GLY A 418 -7.92 -11.54 -2.23
CA GLY A 418 -8.53 -11.26 -0.91
C GLY A 418 -9.26 -9.91 -0.82
N ASN A 419 -9.08 -9.05 -1.82
CA ASN A 419 -9.70 -7.74 -1.98
C ASN A 419 -10.68 -7.68 -3.16
N VAL A 420 -10.89 -8.80 -3.87
CA VAL A 420 -11.97 -8.89 -4.87
C VAL A 420 -13.30 -8.67 -4.15
N PRO A 421 -14.14 -7.72 -4.62
CA PRO A 421 -15.39 -7.41 -3.97
C PRO A 421 -16.24 -8.68 -3.78
N GLY A 422 -16.62 -8.98 -2.53
CA GLY A 422 -17.45 -10.14 -2.17
C GLY A 422 -16.88 -11.04 -1.07
N GLY A 423 -15.55 -11.06 -0.85
CA GLY A 423 -14.91 -11.99 0.09
C GLY A 423 -15.39 -11.94 1.55
N ARG A 424 -16.11 -10.88 1.96
CA ARG A 424 -16.77 -10.76 3.27
C ARG A 424 -18.00 -9.85 3.22
N SER A 425 -19.16 -10.34 2.76
CA SER A 425 -20.43 -9.72 3.17
C SER A 425 -21.45 -10.79 3.54
N TYR A 426 -21.58 -11.05 4.83
CA TYR A 426 -22.75 -11.70 5.42
C TYR A 426 -23.83 -10.64 5.62
N SER A 427 -24.70 -10.43 4.63
CA SER A 427 -26.05 -9.90 4.83
C SER A 427 -26.86 -9.94 3.54
N ASP A 428 -28.13 -10.25 3.70
CA ASP A 428 -29.14 -10.60 2.69
C ASP A 428 -29.35 -9.63 1.52
N SER A 429 -29.89 -10.24 0.45
CA SER A 429 -30.54 -9.70 -0.76
C SER A 429 -29.66 -9.24 -1.92
N GLU A 430 -29.20 -10.21 -2.73
CA GLU A 430 -29.39 -10.30 -4.19
C GLU A 430 -28.59 -11.50 -4.72
N SER A 431 -29.19 -12.32 -5.60
CA SER A 431 -28.64 -13.61 -6.05
C SER A 431 -27.23 -13.56 -6.68
N ARG A 432 -26.77 -12.37 -7.10
CA ARG A 432 -25.55 -12.17 -7.90
C ARG A 432 -24.26 -12.05 -7.09
N THR A 433 -24.27 -11.42 -5.92
CA THR A 433 -23.11 -11.41 -4.99
C THR A 433 -22.78 -12.81 -4.47
N ASN A 434 -23.78 -13.69 -4.40
CA ASN A 434 -23.62 -15.08 -3.99
C ASN A 434 -22.88 -15.93 -5.04
N PHE A 435 -22.90 -15.52 -6.32
CA PHE A 435 -22.23 -16.22 -7.41
C PHE A 435 -20.71 -16.21 -7.24
N TRP A 436 -20.10 -15.02 -7.13
CA TRP A 436 -18.65 -14.92 -6.95
C TRP A 436 -18.19 -15.53 -5.63
N ASN A 437 -18.99 -15.40 -4.57
CA ASN A 437 -18.69 -16.04 -3.30
C ASN A 437 -18.63 -17.57 -3.45
N GLN A 438 -19.62 -18.19 -4.10
CA GLN A 438 -19.60 -19.63 -4.32
C GLN A 438 -18.60 -20.07 -5.39
N LEU A 439 -18.28 -19.25 -6.37
CA LEU A 439 -17.30 -19.57 -7.41
C LEU A 439 -15.86 -19.48 -6.88
N THR A 440 -15.58 -18.48 -6.05
CA THR A 440 -14.26 -18.22 -5.45
C THR A 440 -14.08 -18.87 -4.07
N ASP A 441 -15.13 -19.43 -3.47
CA ASP A 441 -15.04 -20.30 -2.30
C ASP A 441 -14.34 -21.60 -2.68
N LEU A 442 -13.04 -21.63 -2.43
CA LEU A 442 -12.17 -22.77 -2.70
C LEU A 442 -12.34 -23.92 -1.69
N ASN A 443 -13.02 -23.69 -0.57
CA ASN A 443 -13.19 -24.68 0.51
C ASN A 443 -14.45 -25.52 0.33
N SER A 444 -15.31 -25.16 -0.62
CA SER A 444 -16.54 -25.87 -0.95
C SER A 444 -16.57 -26.21 -2.43
N THR A 445 -16.97 -27.42 -2.79
CA THR A 445 -17.30 -27.75 -4.19
C THR A 445 -18.80 -27.64 -4.47
N LYS A 446 -19.59 -27.13 -3.52
CA LYS A 446 -21.04 -26.99 -3.66
C LYS A 446 -21.38 -25.70 -4.40
N LEU A 447 -22.34 -25.80 -5.30
CA LEU A 447 -23.03 -24.68 -5.93
C LEU A 447 -24.50 -24.77 -5.52
N ASN A 448 -25.16 -23.62 -5.33
CA ASN A 448 -26.61 -23.58 -5.38
C ASN A 448 -27.08 -23.53 -6.85
N GLU A 449 -28.36 -23.79 -7.06
CA GLU A 449 -28.94 -23.90 -8.40
C GLU A 449 -28.77 -22.62 -9.22
N ASP A 450 -28.99 -21.45 -8.63
CA ASP A 450 -28.82 -20.15 -9.30
C ASP A 450 -27.36 -19.91 -9.75
N THR A 451 -26.39 -20.24 -8.89
CA THR A 451 -24.95 -20.07 -9.18
C THR A 451 -24.50 -21.05 -10.27
N TYR A 452 -25.03 -22.27 -10.24
CA TYR A 452 -24.75 -23.25 -11.28
C TYR A 452 -25.29 -22.80 -12.65
N TRP A 453 -26.53 -22.33 -12.73
CA TRP A 453 -27.08 -21.87 -14.00
C TRP A 453 -26.33 -20.66 -14.55
N TYR A 454 -25.94 -19.72 -13.67
CA TYR A 454 -25.09 -18.60 -14.07
C TYR A 454 -23.71 -19.07 -14.57
N LEU A 455 -23.09 -20.05 -13.91
CA LEU A 455 -21.83 -20.65 -14.36
C LEU A 455 -21.96 -21.27 -15.75
N ILE A 456 -23.10 -21.90 -16.06
CA ILE A 456 -23.38 -22.49 -17.37
C ILE A 456 -23.58 -21.41 -18.46
N GLU A 457 -24.24 -20.29 -18.14
CA GLU A 457 -24.41 -19.15 -19.07
C GLU A 457 -23.08 -18.64 -19.60
N ILE A 458 -22.09 -18.51 -18.72
CA ILE A 458 -20.77 -17.97 -19.02
C ILE A 458 -19.71 -19.05 -19.32
N TRP A 459 -20.05 -20.35 -19.25
CA TRP A 459 -19.07 -21.45 -19.30
C TRP A 459 -18.19 -21.42 -20.54
N SER A 460 -18.80 -21.27 -21.71
CA SER A 460 -18.08 -21.22 -23.00
C SER A 460 -17.07 -20.06 -23.04
N MET A 461 -17.47 -18.90 -22.51
CA MET A 461 -16.60 -17.74 -22.40
C MET A 461 -15.46 -17.98 -21.41
N MET A 462 -15.75 -18.59 -20.25
CA MET A 462 -14.73 -18.94 -19.27
C MET A 462 -13.73 -19.96 -19.84
N GLU A 463 -14.19 -20.94 -20.62
CA GLU A 463 -13.30 -21.91 -21.26
C GLU A 463 -12.36 -21.26 -22.29
N ASP A 464 -12.89 -20.39 -23.15
CA ASP A 464 -12.09 -19.63 -24.11
C ASP A 464 -11.12 -18.67 -23.42
N PHE A 465 -11.58 -18.01 -22.35
CA PHE A 465 -10.76 -17.15 -21.50
C PHE A 465 -9.61 -17.93 -20.86
N PHE A 466 -9.88 -19.04 -20.15
CA PHE A 466 -8.82 -19.84 -19.52
C PHE A 466 -7.88 -20.46 -20.56
N LYS A 467 -8.38 -20.78 -21.76
CA LYS A 467 -7.53 -21.27 -22.85
C LYS A 467 -6.53 -20.20 -23.28
N GLN A 468 -6.96 -18.96 -23.47
CA GLN A 468 -6.06 -17.84 -23.79
C GLN A 468 -5.15 -17.46 -22.61
N LEU A 469 -5.67 -17.47 -21.39
CA LEU A 469 -4.93 -17.16 -20.17
C LEU A 469 -3.79 -18.18 -19.96
N LEU A 470 -4.08 -19.48 -20.11
CA LEU A 470 -3.11 -20.55 -19.95
C LEU A 470 -2.06 -20.61 -21.06
N THR A 471 -2.33 -20.05 -22.25
CA THR A 471 -1.30 -19.88 -23.28
C THR A 471 -0.40 -18.68 -23.03
N THR A 472 -0.80 -17.76 -22.15
CA THR A 472 -0.13 -16.47 -21.92
C THR A 472 0.66 -16.46 -20.61
N LEU A 473 0.14 -17.09 -19.55
CA LEU A 473 0.81 -17.16 -18.25
C LEU A 473 1.99 -18.15 -18.28
N GLN A 474 3.04 -17.87 -17.49
CA GLN A 474 4.19 -18.76 -17.29
C GLN A 474 4.38 -19.08 -15.80
N GLY A 475 5.14 -20.14 -15.50
CA GLY A 475 5.54 -20.51 -14.13
C GLY A 475 4.36 -20.86 -13.20
N GLU A 476 4.47 -20.47 -11.93
CA GLU A 476 3.50 -20.78 -10.86
C GLU A 476 2.12 -20.18 -11.11
N LEU A 477 2.04 -19.07 -11.85
CA LEU A 477 0.78 -18.41 -12.22
C LEU A 477 0.01 -19.21 -13.26
N ASN A 478 0.71 -19.84 -14.20
CA ASN A 478 0.10 -20.79 -15.12
C ASN A 478 -0.50 -21.96 -14.33
N LEU A 479 0.27 -22.52 -13.39
CA LEU A 479 -0.17 -23.61 -12.52
C LEU A 479 -1.39 -23.21 -11.68
N LEU A 480 -1.44 -21.98 -11.17
CA LEU A 480 -2.58 -21.47 -10.39
C LEU A 480 -3.83 -21.31 -11.26
N ALA A 481 -3.70 -20.72 -12.45
CA ALA A 481 -4.80 -20.61 -13.40
C ALA A 481 -5.30 -21.99 -13.86
N GLN A 482 -4.41 -22.98 -14.00
CA GLN A 482 -4.79 -24.37 -14.29
C GLN A 482 -5.59 -24.98 -13.13
N LYS A 483 -5.10 -24.84 -11.89
CA LYS A 483 -5.78 -25.33 -10.69
C LYS A 483 -7.16 -24.70 -10.51
N PHE A 484 -7.28 -23.40 -10.72
CA PHE A 484 -8.54 -22.68 -10.61
C PHE A 484 -9.54 -23.11 -11.71
N LYS A 485 -9.06 -23.32 -12.94
CA LYS A 485 -9.87 -23.89 -14.04
C LYS A 485 -10.39 -25.29 -13.69
N ILE A 486 -9.52 -26.17 -13.18
CA ILE A 486 -9.90 -27.54 -12.78
C ILE A 486 -10.97 -27.49 -11.69
N PHE A 487 -10.76 -26.67 -10.67
CA PHE A 487 -11.66 -26.53 -9.53
C PHE A 487 -13.07 -26.04 -9.92
N ILE A 488 -13.16 -25.06 -10.81
CA ILE A 488 -14.44 -24.58 -11.35
C ILE A 488 -15.14 -25.70 -12.15
N GLY A 489 -14.37 -26.52 -12.89
CA GLY A 489 -14.85 -27.76 -13.51
C GLY A 489 -15.42 -28.75 -12.51
N GLU A 490 -14.73 -29.00 -11.40
CA GLU A 490 -15.17 -29.93 -10.36
C GLU A 490 -16.48 -29.48 -9.69
N LYS A 491 -16.64 -28.18 -9.41
CA LYS A 491 -17.91 -27.63 -8.90
C LYS A 491 -19.08 -27.90 -9.82
N ARG A 492 -18.89 -27.64 -11.12
CA ARG A 492 -19.90 -27.90 -12.15
C ARG A 492 -20.28 -29.38 -12.20
N THR A 493 -19.29 -30.26 -12.36
CA THR A 493 -19.50 -31.71 -12.46
C THR A 493 -20.16 -32.27 -11.20
N LYS A 494 -19.78 -31.78 -10.02
CA LYS A 494 -20.39 -32.19 -8.76
C LYS A 494 -21.86 -31.79 -8.68
N PHE A 495 -22.21 -30.55 -9.05
CA PHE A 495 -23.60 -30.11 -9.08
C PHE A 495 -24.44 -30.97 -10.06
N GLU A 496 -23.91 -31.24 -11.26
CA GLU A 496 -24.54 -32.08 -12.28
C GLU A 496 -24.79 -33.52 -11.79
N LEU A 497 -23.85 -34.10 -11.04
CA LEU A 497 -23.96 -35.44 -10.43
C LEU A 497 -24.98 -35.47 -9.28
N GLU A 498 -25.03 -34.42 -8.46
CA GLU A 498 -25.95 -34.33 -7.32
C GLU A 498 -27.41 -34.06 -7.77
N HIS A 499 -27.61 -33.52 -8.99
CA HIS A 499 -28.91 -33.11 -9.52
C HIS A 499 -29.32 -33.84 -10.82
N THR A 500 -28.77 -35.05 -11.04
CA THR A 500 -29.09 -35.89 -12.21
C THR A 500 -30.61 -36.09 -12.39
N GLY A 501 -31.20 -35.48 -13.42
CA GLY A 501 -32.62 -35.64 -13.78
C GLY A 501 -33.48 -34.36 -13.83
N GLN A 502 -32.93 -33.19 -13.50
CA GLN A 502 -33.63 -31.91 -13.70
C GLN A 502 -33.51 -31.42 -15.15
N SER A 503 -34.62 -30.91 -15.71
CA SER A 503 -34.68 -30.37 -17.07
C SER A 503 -33.81 -29.11 -17.19
N GLN A 504 -32.84 -29.09 -18.11
CA GLN A 504 -32.07 -27.89 -18.43
C GLN A 504 -33.00 -26.80 -19.01
N PRO A 505 -33.07 -25.59 -18.42
CA PRO A 505 -33.65 -24.43 -19.09
C PRO A 505 -32.86 -24.12 -20.38
N GLN A 506 -33.49 -23.48 -21.37
CA GLN A 506 -32.74 -22.93 -22.51
C GLN A 506 -31.85 -21.78 -22.03
N VAL A 507 -30.57 -22.06 -21.85
CA VAL A 507 -29.58 -21.09 -21.42
C VAL A 507 -29.11 -20.26 -22.63
N GLN A 508 -29.27 -18.93 -22.59
CA GLN A 508 -28.73 -18.05 -23.62
C GLN A 508 -27.23 -17.80 -23.34
N HIS A 509 -26.38 -18.18 -24.28
CA HIS A 509 -24.95 -17.89 -24.21
C HIS A 509 -24.66 -16.41 -24.46
N VAL A 510 -23.75 -15.88 -23.66
CA VAL A 510 -23.37 -14.47 -23.63
C VAL A 510 -22.16 -14.24 -24.51
N THR A 511 -22.17 -13.16 -25.30
CA THR A 511 -20.97 -12.75 -26.06
C THR A 511 -20.05 -11.86 -25.23
N ILE A 512 -18.75 -11.86 -25.54
CA ILE A 512 -17.72 -11.03 -24.84
C ILE A 512 -18.13 -9.54 -24.75
N PRO A 513 -18.67 -8.90 -25.80
CA PRO A 513 -19.11 -7.50 -25.72
C PRO A 513 -20.30 -7.30 -24.78
N GLN A 514 -21.27 -8.23 -24.74
CA GLN A 514 -22.45 -8.15 -23.85
C GLN A 514 -22.07 -8.38 -22.38
N PHE A 515 -21.11 -9.27 -22.13
CA PHE A 515 -20.52 -9.48 -20.81
C PHE A 515 -19.74 -8.25 -20.34
N ALA A 516 -18.93 -7.65 -21.23
CA ALA A 516 -18.12 -6.48 -20.90
C ALA A 516 -18.94 -5.19 -20.75
N SER A 517 -20.01 -4.96 -21.51
CA SER A 517 -20.75 -3.68 -21.48
C SER A 517 -21.92 -3.64 -20.48
N GLY A 518 -22.39 -4.80 -20.02
CA GLY A 518 -23.50 -4.89 -19.06
C GLY A 518 -23.12 -5.65 -17.81
N TRP A 519 -22.68 -6.90 -17.92
CA TRP A 519 -22.77 -7.84 -16.80
C TRP A 519 -21.57 -7.84 -15.85
N PHE A 520 -20.36 -7.70 -16.38
CA PHE A 520 -19.14 -7.55 -15.57
C PHE A 520 -19.03 -6.15 -14.97
N ILE A 521 -19.47 -5.13 -15.71
CA ILE A 521 -19.47 -3.74 -15.25
C ILE A 521 -20.53 -3.52 -14.17
N GLU A 522 -21.78 -3.97 -14.36
CA GLU A 522 -22.83 -3.79 -13.34
C GLU A 522 -22.48 -4.50 -12.02
N ASP A 523 -21.95 -5.72 -12.06
CA ASP A 523 -21.63 -6.49 -10.84
C ASP A 523 -20.35 -6.00 -10.15
N ILE A 524 -19.34 -5.55 -10.91
CA ILE A 524 -18.20 -4.86 -10.29
C ILE A 524 -18.66 -3.51 -9.74
N VAL A 525 -19.46 -2.73 -10.46
CA VAL A 525 -20.00 -1.44 -9.97
C VAL A 525 -20.80 -1.66 -8.68
N ASP A 526 -21.73 -2.62 -8.63
CA ASP A 526 -22.56 -2.89 -7.45
C ASP A 526 -21.73 -3.35 -6.25
N ASN A 527 -20.74 -4.24 -6.44
CA ASN A 527 -19.89 -4.68 -5.34
C ASN A 527 -18.82 -3.62 -4.96
N TYR A 528 -18.43 -2.73 -5.87
CA TYR A 528 -17.47 -1.64 -5.63
C TYR A 528 -18.13 -0.44 -4.91
N MET A 529 -19.44 -0.28 -5.10
CA MET A 529 -20.30 0.71 -4.44
C MET A 529 -20.77 0.25 -3.04
N ARG A 530 -20.80 -1.06 -2.75
CA ARG A 530 -21.03 -1.61 -1.39
C ARG A 530 -19.75 -1.47 -0.55
N GLU A 531 -19.82 -0.71 0.53
CA GLU A 531 -18.67 -0.49 1.43
C GLU A 531 -18.30 -1.75 2.23
N VAL A 532 -17.49 -2.66 1.66
CA VAL A 532 -16.64 -3.55 2.45
C VAL A 532 -15.30 -3.77 1.74
N ASN A 533 -14.24 -3.22 2.34
CA ASN A 533 -12.80 -3.34 1.98
C ASN A 533 -12.25 -2.44 0.85
N SER A 534 -11.36 -1.54 1.25
CA SER A 534 -10.81 -0.40 0.51
C SER A 534 -9.47 -0.66 -0.21
N ASN A 535 -9.12 -1.92 -0.52
CA ASN A 535 -7.77 -2.26 -0.95
C ASN A 535 -7.53 -2.30 -2.47
N PHE A 536 -8.57 -2.17 -3.31
CA PHE A 536 -8.42 -2.16 -4.77
C PHE A 536 -7.87 -0.85 -5.36
N VAL A 537 -7.93 0.26 -4.61
CA VAL A 537 -7.49 1.61 -5.05
C VAL A 537 -5.99 1.66 -5.40
N LYS A 538 -5.18 0.81 -4.76
CA LYS A 538 -3.73 0.76 -5.02
C LYS A 538 -3.39 0.15 -6.40
N CYS A 539 -4.32 -0.59 -7.00
CA CYS A 539 -4.17 -1.22 -8.32
C CYS A 539 -4.24 -0.19 -9.46
N THR A 540 -5.03 0.88 -9.33
CA THR A 540 -5.17 1.90 -10.39
C THR A 540 -4.05 2.94 -10.35
N GLN A 541 -3.45 3.18 -9.18
CA GLN A 541 -2.33 4.10 -9.03
C GLN A 541 -1.03 3.60 -9.70
N SER A 542 -0.83 2.29 -9.83
CA SER A 542 0.35 1.68 -10.45
C SER A 542 0.27 1.52 -11.97
N THR A 543 -0.91 1.63 -12.58
CA THR A 543 -1.10 1.65 -14.05
C THR A 543 -0.97 3.04 -14.66
N SER A 544 -0.97 4.10 -13.83
CA SER A 544 -0.99 5.51 -14.22
C SER A 544 0.13 6.00 -15.16
N PRO A 545 1.40 5.53 -15.09
CA PRO A 545 2.45 6.10 -15.96
C PRO A 545 2.32 5.72 -17.44
N TRP A 546 1.65 4.62 -17.76
CA TRP A 546 1.51 4.12 -19.15
C TRP A 546 0.25 4.63 -19.86
N LEU A 547 -0.71 5.15 -19.11
CA LEU A 547 -2.02 5.60 -19.62
C LEU A 547 -1.97 6.98 -20.33
N GLN A 548 -0.92 7.77 -20.12
CA GLN A 548 -0.81 9.11 -20.71
C GLN A 548 -0.55 9.11 -22.23
N SER A 549 -0.05 8.02 -22.80
CA SER A 549 0.29 7.94 -24.23
C SER A 549 -0.91 7.72 -25.16
N VAL A 550 -2.07 7.34 -24.61
CA VAL A 550 -3.29 7.04 -25.41
C VAL A 550 -4.28 8.21 -25.42
N TRP A 551 -4.18 9.13 -24.46
CA TRP A 551 -5.09 10.28 -24.33
C TRP A 551 -4.83 11.43 -25.33
N VAL A 552 -3.76 11.37 -26.13
CA VAL A 552 -3.44 12.40 -27.15
C VAL A 552 -4.03 12.07 -28.54
N LEU A 553 -4.56 10.85 -28.77
CA LEU A 553 -5.01 10.44 -30.10
C LEU A 553 -6.55 10.46 -30.33
N SER A 554 -7.37 10.74 -29.31
CA SER A 554 -8.84 10.75 -29.48
C SER A 554 -9.46 12.14 -29.71
N ARG A 555 -8.63 13.19 -29.93
CA ARG A 555 -9.12 14.53 -30.32
C ARG A 555 -8.81 14.95 -31.76
N CYS A 556 -8.58 13.99 -32.65
CA CYS A 556 -8.59 14.21 -34.10
C CYS A 556 -9.30 13.05 -34.80
N CYS A 557 -10.62 12.95 -34.62
CA CYS A 557 -11.61 12.47 -35.59
C CYS A 557 -13.01 12.70 -35.03
#